data_AF-A0A831NG34-F1
#
_entry.id   AF-A0A831NG34-F1
#
_cell.length_a   1.000
_cell.length_b   1.000
_cell.length_c   1.000
_cell.angle_alpha   90.00
_cell.angle_beta   90.00
_cell.angle_gamma   90.00
#
_symmetry.space_group_name_H-M   'P 1'
#
loop_
_entity.id
_entity.type
_entity.pdbx_description
1 polymer ?
#
loop_
_entity_poly.entity_id
_entity_poly.type
_entity_poly.pdbx_seq_one_letter_code
_entity_poly.pdbx_strand_id
1 'polypeptide(L)'
;MKNFIELWRNISLEVEKETGIFVTVRVNMGKVVYQTEKGCPDDGEDVLILQGTRNPFHTTESTKWREAVINIVEEIKIKMKQVTVQIIFQPIELVYIKS
;
A
#
# COMPACT_ATOMS: atom_id res chain seq x y z
N MET A 1 14.13 -1.23 4.36
CA MET A 1 13.19 -2.23 3.79
C MET A 1 12.70 -3.28 4.80
N LYS A 2 13.57 -4.01 5.53
CA LYS A 2 13.12 -5.02 6.52
C LYS A 2 12.07 -4.49 7.52
N ASN A 3 12.33 -3.32 8.11
CA ASN A 3 11.41 -2.69 9.07
C ASN A 3 10.03 -2.34 8.46
N PHE A 4 9.98 -1.96 7.17
CA PHE A 4 8.72 -1.67 6.50
C PHE A 4 7.91 -2.95 6.25
N ILE A 5 8.56 -4.03 5.83
CA ILE A 5 7.88 -5.30 5.55
C ILE A 5 7.24 -5.85 6.83
N GLU A 6 7.96 -5.77 7.95
CA GLU A 6 7.43 -6.16 9.26
C GLU A 6 6.26 -5.26 9.69
N LEU A 7 6.40 -3.94 9.52
CA LEU A 7 5.34 -2.98 9.79
C LEU A 7 4.06 -3.28 9.00
N TRP A 8 4.19 -3.48 7.68
CA TRP A 8 3.07 -3.86 6.82
C TRP A 8 2.42 -5.15 7.30
N ARG A 9 3.23 -6.18 7.57
CA ARG A 9 2.71 -7.49 8.00
C ARG A 9 1.91 -7.39 9.30
N ASN A 10 2.39 -6.64 10.27
CA ASN A 10 1.72 -6.51 11.56
C ASN A 10 0.38 -5.77 11.42
N ILE A 11 0.37 -4.62 10.74
CA ILE A 11 -0.85 -3.81 10.53
C ILE A 11 -1.86 -4.56 9.67
N SER A 12 -1.43 -5.17 8.56
CA SER A 12 -2.34 -5.92 7.69
C SER A 12 -2.96 -7.13 8.39
N LEU A 13 -2.21 -7.80 9.29
CA LEU A 13 -2.75 -8.89 10.11
C LEU A 13 -3.79 -8.38 11.13
N GLU A 14 -3.58 -7.22 11.73
CA GLU A 14 -4.57 -6.60 12.63
C GLU A 14 -5.86 -6.27 11.88
N VAL A 15 -5.74 -5.61 10.72
CA VAL A 15 -6.89 -5.28 9.87
C VAL A 15 -7.61 -6.54 9.38
N GLU A 16 -6.89 -7.60 9.01
CA GLU A 16 -7.49 -8.87 8.62
C GLU A 16 -8.28 -9.51 9.77
N LYS A 17 -7.74 -9.51 10.99
CA LYS A 17 -8.44 -10.04 12.17
C LYS A 17 -9.73 -9.30 12.48
N GLU A 18 -9.75 -7.98 12.29
CA GLU A 18 -10.92 -7.14 12.56
C GLU A 18 -11.98 -7.21 11.45
N THR A 19 -11.55 -7.28 10.19
CA THR A 19 -12.44 -7.10 9.04
C THR A 19 -12.70 -8.39 8.25
N GLY A 20 -11.87 -9.41 8.45
CA GLY A 20 -11.81 -10.61 7.60
C GLY A 20 -11.22 -10.35 6.20
N ILE A 21 -10.72 -9.14 5.92
CA ILE A 21 -10.19 -8.77 4.61
C ILE A 21 -8.68 -8.98 4.54
N PHE A 22 -8.28 -9.94 3.72
CA PHE A 22 -6.88 -10.20 3.40
C PHE A 22 -6.35 -9.22 2.34
N VAL A 23 -5.24 -8.54 2.65
CA VAL A 23 -4.61 -7.55 1.75
C VAL A 23 -3.14 -7.89 1.52
N THR A 24 -2.78 -8.13 0.26
CA THR A 24 -1.40 -8.34 -0.18
C THR A 24 -0.82 -7.08 -0.83
N VAL A 25 0.50 -6.90 -0.72
CA VAL A 25 1.22 -5.82 -1.39
C VAL A 25 2.54 -6.31 -1.99
N ARG A 26 2.88 -5.78 -3.16
CA ARG A 26 4.23 -5.77 -3.72
C ARG A 26 4.87 -4.42 -3.39
N VAL A 27 6.07 -4.46 -2.84
CA VAL A 27 6.83 -3.26 -2.44
C VAL A 27 7.98 -3.06 -3.41
N ASN A 28 8.09 -1.87 -4.00
CA ASN A 28 9.24 -1.46 -4.81
C ASN A 28 9.85 -0.18 -4.22
N MET A 29 11.15 -0.01 -4.36
CA MET A 29 11.81 1.27 -4.10
C MET A 29 11.86 2.10 -5.37
N GLY A 30 11.74 3.41 -5.23
CA GLY A 30 11.89 4.35 -6.33
C GLY A 30 12.37 5.70 -5.83
N LYS A 31 12.51 6.62 -6.78
CA LYS A 31 12.76 8.03 -6.55
C LYS A 31 11.59 8.83 -7.10
N VAL A 32 11.23 9.92 -6.44
CA VAL A 32 10.39 10.95 -7.04
C VAL A 32 11.23 12.19 -7.27
N VAL A 33 11.21 12.66 -8.51
CA VAL A 33 12.01 13.79 -8.97
C VAL A 33 11.07 14.94 -9.31
N TYR A 34 11.33 16.09 -8.71
CA TYR A 34 10.61 17.33 -8.96
C TYR A 34 11.61 18.47 -9.22
N GLN A 35 11.11 19.65 -9.63
CA GLN A 35 11.93 20.84 -9.81
C GLN A 35 12.63 21.24 -8.50
N THR A 36 13.94 21.44 -8.54
CA THR A 36 14.76 21.78 -7.35
C THR A 36 14.42 23.17 -6.81
N GLU A 37 13.90 24.07 -7.65
CA GLU A 37 13.42 25.40 -7.27
C GLU A 37 12.23 25.36 -6.30
N LYS A 38 11.59 24.18 -6.13
CA LYS A 38 10.53 23.94 -5.14
C LYS A 38 11.04 23.31 -3.84
N GLY A 39 12.36 23.26 -3.64
CA GLY A 39 13.00 22.72 -2.43
C GLY A 39 13.17 21.19 -2.42
N CYS A 40 13.09 20.53 -3.59
CA CYS A 40 13.32 19.10 -3.73
C CYS A 40 14.83 18.80 -3.85
N PRO A 41 15.35 17.72 -3.24
CA PRO A 41 16.75 17.30 -3.42
C PRO A 41 17.12 17.06 -4.88
N ASP A 42 18.38 17.38 -5.24
CA ASP A 42 18.91 17.19 -6.60
C ASP A 42 18.87 15.72 -7.06
N ASP A 43 18.98 14.77 -6.14
CA ASP A 43 18.91 13.32 -6.39
C ASP A 43 17.50 12.73 -6.24
N GLY A 44 16.50 13.58 -6.01
CA GLY A 44 15.11 13.20 -5.77
C GLY A 44 14.87 12.55 -4.40
N GLU A 45 13.60 12.40 -4.06
CA GLU A 45 13.16 11.83 -2.79
C GLU A 45 12.98 10.31 -2.89
N ASP A 46 13.54 9.56 -1.94
CA ASP A 46 13.34 8.10 -1.86
C ASP A 46 11.88 7.78 -1.50
N VAL A 47 11.27 6.87 -2.25
CA VAL A 47 9.89 6.43 -2.00
C VAL A 47 9.73 4.92 -2.02
N LEU A 48 8.70 4.47 -1.30
CA LEU A 48 8.17 3.11 -1.43
C LEU A 48 6.93 3.14 -2.31
N ILE A 49 6.97 2.40 -3.41
CA ILE A 49 5.85 2.24 -4.34
C ILE A 49 5.17 0.92 -4.00
N LEU A 50 3.93 1.02 -3.55
CA LEU A 50 3.10 -0.10 -3.10
C LEU A 50 2.09 -0.47 -4.19
N GLN A 51 2.03 -1.74 -4.54
CA GLN A 51 1.08 -2.25 -5.53
C GLN A 51 0.37 -3.48 -5.00
N GLY A 52 -0.94 -3.42 -4.88
CA GLY A 52 -1.78 -4.54 -4.45
C GLY A 52 -2.90 -4.78 -5.45
N THR A 53 -3.44 -5.99 -5.46
CA THR A 53 -4.64 -6.32 -6.24
C THR A 53 -5.67 -6.97 -5.33
N ARG A 54 -6.94 -6.69 -5.58
CA ARG A 54 -8.03 -7.42 -4.92
C ARG A 54 -8.17 -8.76 -5.61
N ASN A 55 -7.76 -9.82 -4.92
CA ASN A 55 -8.01 -11.17 -5.41
C ASN A 55 -9.46 -11.58 -5.09
N PRO A 56 -10.33 -11.83 -6.09
CA PRO A 56 -11.72 -12.20 -5.87
C PRO A 56 -11.87 -13.54 -5.15
N PHE A 57 -10.84 -14.41 -5.17
CA PHE A 57 -10.83 -15.64 -4.37
C PHE A 57 -10.82 -15.36 -2.86
N HIS A 58 -10.18 -14.26 -2.43
CA HIS A 58 -10.09 -13.90 -1.02
C HIS A 58 -11.19 -12.93 -0.60
N THR A 59 -11.60 -12.01 -1.49
CA THR A 59 -12.70 -11.09 -1.20
C THR A 59 -13.42 -10.61 -2.46
N THR A 60 -14.74 -10.83 -2.51
CA THR A 60 -15.63 -10.30 -3.55
C THR A 60 -16.00 -8.83 -3.31
N GLU A 61 -15.86 -8.36 -2.06
CA GLU A 61 -16.34 -7.07 -1.58
C GLU A 61 -15.35 -5.94 -1.91
N SER A 62 -15.49 -5.34 -3.09
CA SER A 62 -14.53 -4.32 -3.57
C SER A 62 -14.43 -3.09 -2.67
N THR A 63 -15.55 -2.61 -2.12
CA THR A 63 -15.58 -1.46 -1.21
C THR A 63 -14.84 -1.76 0.09
N LYS A 64 -15.15 -2.90 0.74
CA LYS A 64 -14.48 -3.32 1.97
C LYS A 64 -12.99 -3.53 1.78
N TRP A 65 -12.58 -4.04 0.62
CA TRP A 65 -11.16 -4.18 0.30
C TRP A 65 -10.46 -2.83 0.19
N ARG A 66 -11.08 -1.82 -0.45
CA ARG A 66 -10.52 -0.47 -0.54
C ARG A 66 -10.40 0.18 0.83
N GLU A 67 -11.42 0.03 1.68
CA GLU A 67 -11.41 0.52 3.07
C GLU A 67 -10.27 -0.13 3.87
N ALA A 68 -10.10 -1.46 3.77
CA ALA A 68 -9.00 -2.15 4.43
C ALA A 68 -7.62 -1.65 3.94
N VAL A 69 -7.45 -1.42 2.63
CA VAL A 69 -6.22 -0.83 2.08
C VAL A 69 -5.97 0.58 2.64
N ILE A 70 -7.00 1.42 2.71
CA ILE A 70 -6.90 2.77 3.26
C ILE A 70 -6.48 2.72 4.73
N ASN A 71 -7.15 1.89 5.54
CA ASN A 71 -6.84 1.75 6.97
C ASN A 71 -5.38 1.31 7.20
N ILE A 72 -4.91 0.31 6.44
CA ILE A 72 -3.50 -0.14 6.52
C ILE A 72 -2.55 1.00 6.18
N VAL A 73 -2.82 1.74 5.10
CA VAL A 73 -1.94 2.82 4.64
C VAL A 73 -1.95 4.02 5.60
N GLU A 74 -3.10 4.34 6.20
CA GLU A 74 -3.20 5.40 7.21
C GLU A 74 -2.39 5.08 8.47
N GLU A 75 -2.48 3.85 8.98
CA GLU A 75 -1.68 3.39 10.12
C GLU A 75 -0.18 3.40 9.81
N ILE A 76 0.22 2.97 8.61
CA ILE A 76 1.61 3.04 8.15
C ILE A 76 2.08 4.50 8.08
N LYS A 77 1.27 5.39 7.50
CA LYS A 77 1.58 6.83 7.40
C LYS A 77 1.87 7.41 8.79
N ILE A 78 1.02 7.13 9.77
CA ILE A 78 1.19 7.60 11.16
C ILE A 78 2.49 7.05 11.76
N LYS A 79 2.72 5.73 11.70
CA LYS A 79 3.89 5.09 12.31
C LYS A 79 5.21 5.48 11.64
N MET A 80 5.18 5.76 10.34
CA MET A 80 6.33 6.27 9.58
C MET A 80 6.46 7.80 9.60
N LYS A 81 5.58 8.51 10.32
CA LYS A 81 5.55 9.97 10.44
C LYS A 81 5.51 10.69 9.09
N GLN A 82 4.82 10.10 8.12
CA GLN A 82 4.67 10.67 6.78
C GLN A 82 3.58 11.74 6.79
N VAL A 83 3.82 12.88 6.14
CA VAL A 83 2.83 13.96 6.05
C VAL A 83 1.78 13.66 4.99
N THR A 84 2.21 13.08 3.87
CA THR A 84 1.38 12.77 2.71
C THR A 84 1.63 11.34 2.23
N VAL A 85 0.57 10.70 1.75
CA VAL A 85 0.62 9.44 1.00
C VAL A 85 -0.44 9.55 -0.10
N GLN A 86 -0.18 8.94 -1.25
CA GLN A 86 -1.12 8.88 -2.37
C GLN A 86 -1.57 7.44 -2.58
N ILE A 87 -2.87 7.23 -2.74
CA ILE A 87 -3.47 5.94 -3.06
C ILE A 87 -4.28 6.12 -4.34
N ILE A 88 -4.05 5.23 -5.31
CA ILE A 88 -4.76 5.22 -6.58
C ILE A 88 -5.44 3.87 -6.71
N PHE A 89 -6.75 3.88 -6.94
CA PHE A 89 -7.51 2.68 -7.26
C PHE A 89 -7.91 2.71 -8.73
N GLN A 90 -7.52 1.66 -9.47
CA GLN A 90 -7.89 1.48 -10.87
C GLN A 90 -8.66 0.17 -11.03
N PRO A 91 -9.70 0.13 -11.88
CA PRO A 91 -10.30 -1.14 -12.26
C PRO A 91 -9.30 -1.94 -13.08
N ILE A 92 -9.11 -3.20 -12.72
CA ILE A 92 -8.29 -4.15 -13.46
C ILE A 92 -9.03 -5.47 -13.54
N GLU A 93 -8.81 -6.20 -14.64
CA GLU A 93 -9.20 -7.60 -14.73
C GLU A 93 -8.10 -8.45 -14.08
N LEU A 94 -8.50 -9.35 -13.17
CA LEU A 94 -7.59 -10.28 -12.53
C LEU A 94 -8.12 -11.70 -12.70
N VAL A 95 -7.36 -12.51 -13.43
CA VAL A 95 -7.59 -13.95 -13.54
C VAL A 95 -6.71 -14.66 -12.53
N TYR A 96 -7.33 -15.32 -11.56
CA TYR A 96 -6.62 -16.09 -10.53
C TYR A 96 -6.69 -17.58 -10.84
N ILE A 97 -5.56 -18.18 -11.21
CA ILE A 97 -5.43 -19.61 -11.50
C ILE A 97 -4.83 -20.30 -10.28
N LYS A 98 -5.51 -21.31 -9.75
CA LYS A 98 -5.05 -22.14 -8.62
C LYS A 98 -4.82 -23.56 -9.11
N SER A 99 -3.66 -24.14 -8.76
CA SER A 99 -3.34 -25.57 -8.92
C SER A 99 -3.78 -26.38 -7.72
#